data_AF-A0A2E9ZMB6-F1
#
_entry.id   AF-A0A2E9ZMB6-F1
#
_cell.length_a   1.000
_cell.length_b   1.000
_cell.length_c   1.000
_cell.angle_alpha   90.00
_cell.angle_beta   90.00
_cell.angle_gamma   90.00
#
_symmetry.space_group_name_H-M   'P 1'
#
loop_
_entity.id
_entity.type
_entity.pdbx_description
1 polymer ?
#
loop_
_entity_poly.entity_id
_entity_poly.type
_entity_poly.pdbx_seq_one_letter_code
_entity_poly.pdbx_strand_id
1 'polypeptide(L)'
;MIIKFFVGLAIFLIPVLAAKLAYNVKTSPSADPVNTPWAQYSMEFVTWNGEKWTSWIQDDNFEHRPQNMEQWGEHSTGSVAFMDWENTPWQAKIEGDEFILAHHGDWLGHTEHASAIRYRDWQGNKQLRTVVQLTR
;
A
#
# COMPACT_ATOMS: atom_id res chain seq x y z
N MET A 1 33.31 15.69 69.01
CA MET A 1 33.06 14.31 68.54
C MET A 1 32.16 14.39 67.30
N ILE A 2 32.74 14.08 66.15
CA ILE A 2 32.22 13.70 64.82
C ILE A 2 30.89 14.31 64.31
N ILE A 3 31.02 15.13 63.26
CA ILE A 3 29.98 15.53 62.29
C ILE A 3 29.64 14.35 61.37
N LYS A 4 28.36 14.09 61.09
CA LYS A 4 27.89 13.56 59.79
C LYS A 4 26.52 14.12 59.41
N PHE A 5 26.51 14.97 58.38
CA PHE A 5 25.36 15.25 57.52
C PHE A 5 24.92 13.96 56.80
N PHE A 6 23.63 13.80 56.50
CA PHE A 6 23.15 13.42 55.15
C PHE A 6 21.68 13.77 54.99
N VAL A 7 21.42 14.74 54.11
CA VAL A 7 20.14 15.01 53.46
C VAL A 7 19.89 13.87 52.46
N GLY A 8 18.67 13.34 52.39
CA GLY A 8 18.30 12.32 51.41
C GLY A 8 16.83 12.43 51.01
N LEU A 9 16.56 13.19 49.95
CA LEU A 9 15.35 13.08 49.14
C LEU A 9 15.19 11.62 48.68
N ALA A 10 14.08 10.97 49.00
CA ALA A 10 13.65 9.74 48.31
C ALA A 10 12.43 10.06 47.45
N ILE A 11 12.68 10.66 46.28
CA ILE A 11 11.69 10.76 45.21
C ILE A 11 11.86 9.54 44.29
N PHE A 12 10.73 9.07 43.76
CA PHE A 12 10.59 8.19 42.58
C PHE A 12 10.93 6.70 42.75
N LEU A 13 9.98 5.95 43.30
CA LEU A 13 9.69 4.61 42.82
C LEU A 13 8.18 4.53 42.58
N ILE A 14 7.77 4.05 41.38
CA ILE A 14 6.42 4.03 40.80
C ILE A 14 6.17 5.19 39.82
N PRO A 15 6.80 5.17 38.63
CA PRO A 15 5.98 5.30 37.40
C PRO A 15 6.34 4.36 36.24
N VAL A 16 7.40 3.56 36.33
CA VAL A 16 7.93 2.84 35.14
C VAL A 16 7.01 1.70 34.65
N LEU A 17 6.15 1.13 35.51
CA LEU A 17 5.28 0.02 35.11
C LEU A 17 4.00 0.47 34.36
N ALA A 18 3.48 1.66 34.65
CA ALA A 18 2.32 2.20 33.93
C ALA A 18 2.70 2.69 32.52
N ALA A 19 3.92 3.19 32.34
CA ALA A 19 4.44 3.56 31.02
C ALA A 19 4.54 2.33 30.10
N LYS A 20 4.99 1.17 30.61
CA LYS A 20 5.16 -0.03 29.77
C LYS A 20 3.83 -0.66 29.34
N LEU A 21 2.80 -0.61 30.19
CA LEU A 21 1.48 -1.14 29.83
C LEU A 21 0.69 -0.20 28.91
N ALA A 22 0.76 1.12 29.14
CA ALA A 22 0.16 2.09 28.22
C ALA A 22 0.89 2.19 26.88
N TYR A 23 2.20 1.90 26.84
CA TYR A 23 2.98 1.84 25.60
C TYR A 23 2.60 0.63 24.73
N ASN A 24 2.40 -0.56 25.33
CA ASN A 24 1.99 -1.74 24.59
C ASN A 24 0.52 -1.71 24.13
N VAL A 25 -0.35 -0.90 24.76
CA VAL A 25 -1.74 -0.72 24.28
C VAL A 25 -1.86 0.39 23.22
N LYS A 26 -0.95 1.37 23.19
CA LYS A 26 -0.89 2.39 22.12
C LYS A 26 -0.08 1.98 20.88
N THR A 27 0.54 0.81 20.88
CA THR A 27 1.36 0.31 19.76
C THR A 27 0.91 -1.06 19.28
N SER A 28 -0.39 -1.29 19.21
CA SER A 28 -0.92 -2.04 18.07
C SER A 28 -1.27 -1.03 16.98
N PRO A 29 -0.32 -0.49 16.20
CA PRO A 29 -0.69 -0.26 14.83
C PRO A 29 -0.97 -1.67 14.31
N SER A 30 -2.20 -1.91 13.86
CA SER A 30 -2.39 -2.72 12.67
C SER A 30 -1.18 -2.49 11.78
N ALA A 31 -0.53 -3.55 11.29
CA ALA A 31 0.55 -3.39 10.33
C ALA A 31 -0.04 -2.71 9.09
N ASP A 32 -0.16 -1.38 9.15
CA ASP A 32 -0.42 -0.51 8.04
C ASP A 32 0.75 -0.82 7.09
N PRO A 33 0.47 -1.22 5.84
CA PRO A 33 1.53 -1.56 4.91
C PRO A 33 2.45 -0.35 4.86
N VAL A 34 3.66 -0.53 5.39
CA VAL A 34 4.69 0.48 5.39
C VAL A 34 4.92 0.80 3.92
N ASN A 35 4.40 1.94 3.50
CA ASN A 35 4.71 2.59 2.24
C ASN A 35 6.22 2.86 2.26
N THR A 36 6.98 1.85 1.86
CA THR A 36 8.43 1.87 1.73
C THR A 36 8.68 2.32 0.30
N PRO A 37 8.98 3.61 0.06
CA PRO A 37 9.08 4.16 -1.30
C PRO A 37 10.19 3.54 -2.16
N TRP A 38 11.03 2.67 -1.59
CA TRP A 38 12.09 1.91 -2.26
C TRP A 38 11.77 0.43 -2.50
N ALA A 39 10.61 -0.10 -2.07
CA ALA A 39 10.35 -1.54 -2.07
C ALA A 39 9.23 -2.02 -3.00
N GLN A 40 8.57 -1.13 -3.75
CA GLN A 40 7.39 -1.52 -4.53
C GLN A 40 7.47 -1.04 -5.96
N TYR A 41 8.29 -1.75 -6.74
CA TYR A 41 8.19 -1.89 -8.20
C TYR A 41 6.90 -2.62 -8.63
N SER A 42 5.87 -2.60 -7.79
CA SER A 42 4.65 -3.38 -7.95
C SER A 42 3.50 -2.75 -7.18
N MET A 43 2.28 -3.01 -7.64
CA MET A 43 1.03 -2.67 -6.98
C MET A 43 0.35 -3.94 -6.49
N GLU A 44 0.00 -4.00 -5.21
CA GLU A 44 -0.96 -4.98 -4.68
C GLU A 44 -2.34 -4.34 -4.67
N PHE A 45 -3.31 -4.86 -5.42
CA PHE A 45 -4.60 -4.21 -5.66
C PHE A 45 -5.75 -5.21 -5.68
N VAL A 46 -6.96 -4.67 -5.63
CA VAL A 46 -8.21 -5.43 -5.78
C VAL A 46 -8.81 -5.18 -7.15
N THR A 47 -9.15 -6.25 -7.87
CA THR A 47 -9.85 -6.23 -9.16
C THR A 47 -11.37 -6.07 -8.99
N TRP A 48 -12.10 -5.90 -10.08
CA TRP A 48 -13.54 -5.63 -10.06
C TRP A 48 -14.39 -6.75 -9.45
N ASN A 49 -13.92 -8.00 -9.54
CA ASN A 49 -14.55 -9.17 -8.93
C ASN A 49 -14.12 -9.41 -7.47
N GLY A 50 -13.35 -8.50 -6.87
CA GLY A 50 -12.87 -8.62 -5.49
C GLY A 50 -11.62 -9.47 -5.30
N GLU A 51 -11.05 -10.03 -6.38
CA GLU A 51 -9.81 -10.80 -6.31
C GLU A 51 -8.62 -9.88 -6.02
N LYS A 52 -7.61 -10.45 -5.36
CA LYS A 52 -6.40 -9.74 -4.94
C LYS A 52 -5.24 -10.12 -5.85
N TRP A 53 -4.59 -9.12 -6.41
CA TRP A 53 -3.52 -9.27 -7.39
C TRP A 53 -2.32 -8.42 -7.04
N THR A 54 -1.13 -8.87 -7.43
CA THR A 54 0.08 -8.07 -7.50
C THR A 54 0.42 -7.84 -8.96
N SER A 55 0.74 -6.61 -9.37
CA SER A 55 1.17 -6.31 -10.74
C SER A 55 2.40 -5.40 -10.78
N TRP A 56 3.23 -5.54 -11.79
CA TRP A 56 4.36 -4.66 -12.11
C TRP A 56 4.47 -4.50 -13.62
N ILE A 57 5.25 -3.52 -14.07
CA ILE A 57 5.50 -3.29 -15.49
C ILE A 57 6.83 -3.93 -15.87
N GLN A 58 6.80 -4.73 -16.94
CA GLN A 58 7.97 -5.31 -17.58
C GLN A 58 7.72 -5.35 -19.09
N ASP A 59 8.70 -4.92 -19.88
CA ASP A 59 8.63 -4.89 -21.35
C ASP A 59 7.31 -4.26 -21.87
N ASP A 60 6.97 -3.08 -21.32
CA ASP A 60 5.74 -2.30 -21.62
C ASP A 60 4.41 -3.03 -21.40
N ASN A 61 4.42 -4.14 -20.66
CA ASN A 61 3.22 -4.87 -20.25
C ASN A 61 3.11 -4.93 -18.73
N PHE A 62 1.88 -5.15 -18.25
CA PHE A 62 1.63 -5.49 -16.86
C PHE A 62 1.76 -6.99 -16.67
N GLU A 63 2.74 -7.39 -15.88
CA GLU A 63 2.80 -8.73 -15.31
C GLU A 63 1.84 -8.80 -14.13
N HIS A 64 1.11 -9.91 -14.02
CA HIS A 64 0.09 -10.14 -13.00
C HIS A 64 0.35 -11.43 -12.25
N ARG A 65 0.32 -11.35 -10.92
CA ARG A 65 0.34 -12.51 -10.03
C ARG A 65 -0.87 -12.49 -9.09
N PRO A 66 -1.75 -13.50 -9.13
CA PRO A 66 -2.89 -13.57 -8.23
C PRO A 66 -2.46 -13.97 -6.82
N GLN A 67 -3.23 -13.55 -5.81
CA GLN A 67 -3.11 -14.11 -4.46
C GLN A 67 -3.68 -15.54 -4.43
N ASN A 68 -4.79 -15.78 -5.12
CA ASN A 68 -5.43 -17.09 -5.22
C ASN A 68 -4.88 -17.87 -6.42
N MET A 69 -3.77 -18.57 -6.22
CA MET A 69 -3.08 -19.37 -7.24
C MET A 69 -3.81 -20.66 -7.63
N GLU A 70 -4.85 -21.07 -6.89
CA GLU A 70 -5.64 -22.28 -7.22
C GLU A 70 -6.66 -22.00 -8.33
N GLN A 71 -7.20 -20.78 -8.36
CA GLN A 71 -8.22 -20.35 -9.32
C GLN A 71 -7.65 -19.60 -10.51
N TRP A 72 -6.55 -18.88 -10.32
CA TRP A 72 -5.98 -17.96 -11.30
C TRP A 72 -4.50 -18.23 -11.53
N GLY A 73 -4.02 -17.92 -12.74
CA GLY A 73 -2.61 -18.04 -13.12
C GLY A 73 -1.89 -16.71 -13.26
N GLU A 74 -0.57 -16.74 -13.14
CA GLU A 74 0.30 -15.63 -13.54
C GLU A 74 0.18 -15.40 -15.05
N HIS A 75 0.17 -14.14 -15.47
CA HIS A 75 0.08 -13.78 -16.88
C HIS A 75 0.50 -12.33 -17.13
N SER A 76 0.86 -12.04 -18.38
CA SER A 76 1.20 -10.69 -18.85
C SER A 76 0.11 -10.14 -19.75
N THR A 77 -0.29 -8.88 -19.56
CA THR A 77 -1.23 -8.20 -20.47
C THR A 77 -0.91 -6.71 -20.59
N GLY A 78 -1.36 -6.07 -21.67
CA GLY A 78 -1.18 -4.63 -21.87
C GLY A 78 -2.07 -3.74 -20.98
N SER A 79 -2.81 -4.29 -20.01
CA SER A 79 -3.70 -3.48 -19.16
C SER A 79 -3.84 -4.02 -17.74
N VAL A 80 -4.32 -3.19 -16.82
CA VAL A 80 -4.62 -3.61 -15.44
C VAL A 80 -6.01 -3.11 -15.03
N ALA A 81 -6.83 -3.99 -14.45
CA ALA A 81 -8.17 -3.67 -13.97
C ALA A 81 -8.18 -3.56 -12.44
N PHE A 82 -8.55 -2.41 -11.88
CA PHE A 82 -8.43 -2.14 -10.46
C PHE A 82 -9.63 -1.34 -9.92
N MET A 83 -9.77 -1.31 -8.60
CA MET A 83 -10.67 -0.39 -7.90
C MET A 83 -9.92 0.87 -7.47
N ASP A 84 -10.47 2.05 -7.79
CA ASP A 84 -9.91 3.33 -7.38
C ASP A 84 -10.16 3.63 -5.88
N TRP A 85 -9.74 4.82 -5.46
CA TRP A 85 -9.94 5.32 -4.10
C TRP A 85 -11.40 5.42 -3.65
N GLU A 86 -12.36 5.48 -4.56
CA GLU A 86 -13.79 5.58 -4.25
C GLU A 86 -14.53 4.26 -4.51
N ASN A 87 -13.79 3.16 -4.71
CA ASN A 87 -14.31 1.85 -5.12
C ASN A 87 -14.97 1.86 -6.50
N THR A 88 -14.57 2.77 -7.38
CA THR A 88 -15.00 2.81 -8.77
C THR A 88 -14.05 1.91 -9.58
N PRO A 89 -14.57 1.02 -10.44
CA PRO A 89 -13.75 0.15 -11.27
C PRO A 89 -13.19 0.90 -12.48
N TRP A 90 -11.89 0.76 -12.68
CA TRP A 90 -11.13 1.33 -13.79
C TRP A 90 -10.24 0.29 -14.44
N GLN A 91 -9.90 0.53 -15.71
CA GLN A 91 -8.83 -0.17 -16.41
C GLN A 91 -7.77 0.83 -16.86
N ALA A 92 -6.50 0.52 -16.65
CA ALA A 92 -5.38 1.32 -17.13
C ALA A 92 -4.60 0.59 -18.23
N LYS A 93 -4.07 1.35 -19.19
CA LYS A 93 -3.00 0.94 -20.12
C LYS A 93 -1.84 1.91 -19.97
N ILE A 94 -0.64 1.47 -20.37
CA ILE A 94 0.57 2.30 -20.37
C ILE A 94 0.60 3.09 -21.67
N GLU A 95 0.89 4.39 -21.58
CA GLU A 95 1.13 5.26 -22.74
C GLU A 95 2.32 6.18 -22.43
N GLY A 96 3.51 5.78 -22.89
CA GLY A 96 4.76 6.48 -22.57
C GLY A 96 5.06 6.42 -21.08
N ASP A 97 5.16 7.57 -20.42
CA ASP A 97 5.42 7.72 -18.99
C ASP A 97 4.14 7.94 -18.16
N GLU A 98 2.97 7.86 -18.79
CA GLU A 98 1.66 8.01 -18.16
C GLU A 98 0.78 6.76 -18.35
N PHE A 99 -0.39 6.79 -17.71
CA PHE A 99 -1.46 5.85 -17.95
C PHE A 99 -2.60 6.51 -18.69
N ILE A 100 -3.25 5.74 -19.56
CA ILE A 100 -4.59 6.04 -20.06
C ILE A 100 -5.60 5.16 -19.32
N LEU A 101 -6.62 5.78 -18.74
CA LEU A 101 -7.62 5.15 -17.89
C LEU A 101 -8.98 5.12 -18.61
N ALA A 102 -9.65 3.98 -18.54
CA ALA A 102 -11.01 3.80 -19.02
C ALA A 102 -11.91 3.33 -17.88
N HIS A 103 -13.04 4.01 -17.69
CA HIS A 103 -14.03 3.66 -16.68
C HIS A 103 -14.67 2.32 -17.03
N HIS A 104 -14.68 1.35 -16.11
CA HIS A 104 -15.09 -0.05 -16.37
C HIS A 104 -14.45 -0.69 -17.63
N GLY A 105 -13.30 -0.20 -18.09
CA GLY A 105 -12.67 -0.69 -19.33
C GLY A 105 -13.40 -0.31 -20.62
N ASP A 106 -14.29 0.69 -20.59
CA ASP A 106 -14.92 1.24 -21.80
C ASP A 106 -13.95 2.13 -22.58
N TRP A 107 -13.16 1.51 -23.45
CA TRP A 107 -12.17 2.19 -24.30
C TRP A 107 -12.77 2.97 -25.48
N LEU A 108 -14.07 2.82 -25.74
CA LEU A 108 -14.78 3.60 -26.77
C LEU A 108 -15.43 4.85 -26.19
N GLY A 109 -15.59 4.89 -24.87
CA GLY A 109 -16.10 6.03 -24.12
C GLY A 109 -15.03 7.07 -23.79
N HIS A 110 -15.26 7.82 -22.71
CA HIS A 110 -14.30 8.79 -22.21
C HIS A 110 -13.11 8.11 -21.53
N THR A 111 -11.91 8.51 -21.93
CA THR A 111 -10.65 8.08 -21.31
C THR A 111 -9.92 9.25 -20.67
N GLU A 112 -9.17 8.96 -19.60
CA GLU A 112 -8.42 9.96 -18.85
C GLU A 112 -6.92 9.67 -18.90
N HIS A 113 -6.11 10.69 -19.16
CA HIS A 113 -4.67 10.60 -18.94
C HIS A 113 -4.37 10.82 -17.46
N ALA A 114 -3.51 9.98 -16.89
CA ALA A 114 -3.12 10.05 -15.50
C ALA A 114 -1.64 9.72 -15.33
N SER A 115 -0.91 10.62 -14.65
CA SER A 115 0.49 10.39 -14.27
C SER A 115 0.67 9.26 -13.25
N ALA A 116 -0.42 8.79 -12.64
CA ALA A 116 -0.41 7.67 -11.69
C ALA A 116 -1.77 6.98 -11.57
N ILE A 117 -1.73 5.68 -11.32
CA ILE A 117 -2.91 4.89 -10.92
C ILE A 117 -3.19 5.17 -9.44
N ARG A 118 -4.40 5.64 -9.13
CA ARG A 118 -4.95 5.78 -7.77
C ARG A 118 -5.82 4.57 -7.46
N TYR A 119 -5.42 3.72 -6.54
CA TYR A 119 -6.08 2.44 -6.30
C TYR A 119 -6.20 2.10 -4.82
N ARG A 120 -7.00 1.07 -4.52
CA ARG A 120 -7.06 0.44 -3.20
C ARG A 120 -6.23 -0.83 -3.16
N ASP A 121 -5.39 -0.95 -2.14
CA ASP A 121 -4.61 -2.16 -1.91
C ASP A 121 -5.44 -3.32 -1.35
N TRP A 122 -4.80 -4.46 -1.09
CA TRP A 122 -5.44 -5.65 -0.53
C TRP A 122 -6.13 -5.43 0.82
N GLN A 123 -5.71 -4.42 1.58
CA GLN A 123 -6.31 -4.03 2.85
C GLN A 123 -7.33 -2.89 2.68
N GLY A 124 -7.50 -2.38 1.46
CA GLY A 124 -8.41 -1.30 1.13
C GLY A 124 -7.82 0.09 1.34
N ASN A 125 -6.52 0.22 1.64
CA ASN A 125 -5.90 1.54 1.82
C ASN A 125 -5.71 2.22 0.48
N LYS A 126 -5.81 3.56 0.49
CA LYS A 126 -5.60 4.39 -0.69
C LYS A 126 -4.11 4.45 -1.03
N GLN A 127 -3.74 3.94 -2.21
CA GLN A 127 -2.38 3.93 -2.74
C GLN A 127 -2.32 4.65 -4.09
N LEU A 128 -1.11 5.05 -4.50
CA LEU A 128 -0.86 5.66 -5.80
C LEU A 128 0.47 5.17 -6.38
N ARG A 129 0.51 4.82 -7.66
CA ARG A 129 1.74 4.38 -8.35
C ARG A 129 1.87 5.01 -9.74
N THR A 130 3.04 5.55 -10.06
CA THR A 130 3.40 6.03 -11.41
C THR A 130 3.93 4.90 -12.28
N VAL A 131 4.05 5.11 -13.60
CA VAL A 131 4.70 4.16 -14.52
C VAL A 131 6.12 3.84 -14.04
N VAL A 132 6.93 4.88 -13.79
CA VAL A 132 8.32 4.76 -13.32
C VAL A 132 8.41 3.94 -12.02
N GLN A 133 7.43 4.06 -11.13
CA GLN A 133 7.41 3.29 -9.89
C GLN A 133 7.02 1.82 -10.10
N LEU A 134 6.32 1.46 -11.18
CA LEU A 134 5.92 0.09 -11.45
C LEU A 134 6.87 -0.64 -12.42
N THR A 135 7.67 0.09 -13.19
CA THR A 135 8.66 -0.49 -14.11
C THR A 135 9.82 -1.14 -13.35
N ARG A 136 10.18 -2.36 -13.77
CA ARG A 136 11.38 -3.08 -13.33
C ARG A 136 12.52 -3.01 -14.33
#